data_AF-A0A2N2G5F7-F1
#
_entry.id   AF-A0A2N2G5F7-F1
#
_cell.length_a   1.000
_cell.length_b   1.000
_cell.length_c   1.000
_cell.angle_alpha   90.00
_cell.angle_beta   90.00
_cell.angle_gamma   90.00
#
_symmetry.space_group_name_H-M   'P 1'
#
loop_
_entity.id
_entity.type
_entity.pdbx_description
1 polymer ?
#
loop_
_entity_poly.entity_id
_entity_poly.type
_entity_poly.pdbx_seq_one_letter_code
_entity_poly.pdbx_strand_id
1 'polypeptide(L)' 'MSLETIEHAYTFDDLLLVPAASEVLPNEVSLATMLTKSITLNIPLVSAAMDTVTEH' A
#
# COMPACT_ATOMS: atom_id res chain seq x y z
N MET A 1 29.24 20.91 17.15
CA MET A 1 27.81 20.57 17.08
C MET A 1 27.59 19.91 15.73
N SER A 2 27.69 18.57 15.67
CA SER A 2 27.52 17.82 14.43
C SER A 2 26.03 17.80 14.09
N LEU A 3 25.69 18.31 12.91
CA LEU A 3 24.36 18.20 12.33
C LEU A 3 24.02 16.71 12.21
N GLU A 4 22.95 16.26 12.87
CA GLU A 4 22.39 14.93 12.65
C GLU A 4 22.10 14.79 11.15
N THR A 5 22.74 13.81 10.52
CA THR A 5 22.52 13.53 9.10
C THR A 5 21.17 12.84 8.99
N ILE A 6 20.17 13.54 8.44
CA ILE A 6 18.86 12.95 8.15
C ILE A 6 19.06 11.89 7.05
N GLU A 7 18.50 10.70 7.27
CA GLU A 7 18.57 9.62 6.28
C GLU A 7 17.79 9.99 5.01
N HIS A 8 18.30 9.54 3.85
CA HIS A 8 17.61 9.73 2.58
C HIS A 8 16.25 9.02 2.60
N ALA A 9 15.21 9.73 2.16
CA ALA A 9 13.86 9.19 1.96
C ALA A 9 13.57 9.06 0.45
N TYR A 10 12.79 8.05 0.09
CA TYR A 10 12.36 7.77 -1.28
C TYR A 10 10.84 7.90 -1.41
N THR A 11 10.37 8.32 -2.58
CA THR A 11 8.96 8.36 -2.98
C THR A 11 8.66 7.28 -4.02
N PHE A 12 7.40 7.19 -4.47
CA PHE A 12 6.97 6.18 -5.44
C PHE A 12 7.75 6.23 -6.76
N ASP A 13 8.06 7.43 -7.25
CA ASP A 13 8.74 7.62 -8.54
C ASP A 13 10.25 7.31 -8.50
N ASP A 14 10.82 7.12 -7.31
CA ASP A 14 12.24 6.81 -7.15
C ASP A 14 12.56 5.32 -7.35
N LEU A 15 11.55 4.45 -7.38
CA LEU A 15 11.71 2.99 -7.25
C LEU A 15 10.91 2.20 -8.30
N LEU A 16 11.42 1.01 -8.62
CA LEU A 16 10.71 -0.01 -9.39
C LEU A 16 10.74 -1.33 -8.64
N LEU A 17 9.66 -2.10 -8.74
CA LEU A 17 9.63 -3.47 -8.24
C LEU A 17 10.40 -4.38 -9.21
N VAL A 18 11.31 -5.19 -8.67
CA VAL A 18 12.04 -6.19 -9.45
C VAL A 18 11.18 -7.44 -9.61
N PRO A 19 10.95 -7.93 -10.84
CA PRO A 19 10.20 -9.17 -11.06
C PRO A 19 10.87 -10.38 -10.41
N ALA A 20 10.05 -11.33 -9.95
CA ALA A 20 10.48 -12.61 -9.41
C ALA A 20 9.79 -13.78 -10.15
N ALA A 21 10.34 -14.98 -10.04
CA ALA A 21 9.66 -16.18 -10.53
C ALA A 21 8.30 -16.34 -9.83
N SER A 22 7.25 -16.66 -10.59
CA SER A 22 5.88 -16.82 -10.09
C SER A 22 5.31 -18.18 -10.50
N GLU A 23 4.61 -18.82 -9.56
CA GLU A 23 3.81 -20.02 -9.79
C GLU A 23 2.30 -19.71 -9.80
N VAL A 24 1.92 -18.43 -9.68
CA VAL A 24 0.54 -17.96 -9.55
C VAL A 24 0.20 -17.02 -10.71
N LEU A 25 -1.02 -17.14 -11.26
CA LEU A 25 -1.56 -16.22 -12.25
C LEU A 25 -2.21 -14.99 -11.59
N PRO A 26 -2.23 -13.82 -12.25
CA PRO A 26 -2.78 -12.59 -11.66
C PRO A 26 -4.23 -12.66 -11.20
N ASN A 27 -5.06 -13.54 -11.76
CA ASN A 27 -6.46 -13.73 -11.36
C ASN A 27 -6.64 -14.74 -10.20
N GLU A 28 -5.57 -15.39 -9.77
CA GLU A 28 -5.56 -16.38 -8.68
C GLU A 28 -5.06 -15.77 -7.36
N VAL A 29 -4.50 -14.55 -7.39
CA VAL A 29 -3.99 -13.86 -6.20
C VAL A 29 -5.13 -13.41 -5.29
N SER A 30 -4.96 -13.58 -3.98
CA SER A 30 -5.90 -13.04 -2.99
C SER A 30 -5.58 -11.57 -2.69
N LEU A 31 -6.59 -10.70 -2.83
CA LEU A 31 -6.52 -9.29 -2.43
C LEU A 31 -7.04 -9.06 -1.01
N ALA A 32 -7.46 -10.11 -0.31
CA ALA A 32 -8.00 -9.97 1.04
C ALA A 32 -6.92 -9.43 1.99
N THR A 33 -7.27 -8.42 2.78
CA THR A 33 -6.34 -7.74 3.70
C THR A 33 -7.02 -7.39 5.02
N MET A 34 -6.22 -7.06 6.03
CA MET A 34 -6.71 -6.61 7.34
C MET A 34 -6.64 -5.09 7.43
N LEU A 35 -7.78 -4.43 7.62
CA LEU A 35 -7.83 -2.99 7.92
C LEU A 35 -7.49 -2.73 9.39
N THR A 36 -8.01 -3.55 10.28
CA THR A 36 -7.70 -3.54 11.72
C THR A 36 -7.52 -4.96 12.23
N LYS A 37 -7.25 -5.14 13.52
CA LYS A 37 -7.16 -6.47 14.14
C LYS A 37 -8.45 -7.30 14.01
N SER A 38 -9.60 -6.66 13.82
CA SER A 38 -10.91 -7.31 13.78
C SER A 38 -11.69 -7.07 12.48
N ILE A 39 -11.19 -6.24 11.57
CA ILE A 39 -11.88 -5.88 10.33
C ILE A 39 -11.04 -6.31 9.13
N THR A 40 -11.61 -7.19 8.29
CA THR A 40 -11.02 -7.66 7.05
C THR A 40 -11.71 -7.03 5.84
N LEU A 41 -10.94 -6.75 4.78
CA LEU A 41 -11.44 -6.26 3.49
C LEU A 41 -11.16 -7.32 2.43
N ASN A 42 -12.03 -7.42 1.42
CA ASN A 42 -11.78 -8.30 0.26
C ASN A 42 -10.77 -7.70 -0.73
N ILE A 43 -10.57 -6.37 -0.69
CA ILE A 43 -9.59 -5.62 -1.50
C ILE A 43 -8.91 -4.54 -0.63
N PRO A 44 -7.63 -4.19 -0.87
CA PRO A 44 -6.88 -3.24 -0.03
C PRO A 44 -7.13 -1.78 -0.44
N LEU A 45 -8.40 -1.38 -0.56
CA LEU A 45 -8.79 -0.02 -0.94
C LEU A 45 -9.73 0.58 0.11
N VAL A 46 -9.48 1.85 0.45
CA VAL A 46 -10.31 2.65 1.35
C VAL A 46 -10.48 4.03 0.72
N SER A 47 -11.70 4.52 0.62
CA SER A 47 -11.97 5.87 0.14
C SER A 47 -11.54 6.91 1.18
N ALA A 48 -11.06 8.06 0.72
CA ALA A 48 -10.65 9.13 1.62
C ALA A 48 -11.86 9.69 2.39
N ALA A 49 -11.66 9.98 3.67
CA ALA A 49 -12.67 10.62 4.53
C ALA A 49 -12.73 12.13 4.24
N MET A 50 -13.20 12.49 3.05
CA MET A 50 -13.34 13.86 2.57
C MET A 50 -14.78 14.11 2.14
N ASP A 51 -15.23 15.35 2.33
CA ASP A 51 -16.58 15.84 2.00
C ASP A 51 -17.01 15.54 0.56
N THR A 52 -16.06 15.58 -0.37
CA THR A 52 -16.27 15.42 -1.82
C THR A 52 -15.88 14.04 -2.34
N VAL A 53 -15.47 13.12 -1.45
CA VAL A 53 -15.01 11.78 -1.83
C VAL A 53 -15.91 10.68 -1.30
N THR A 54 -16.31 10.73 -0.02
CA THR A 54 -17.12 9.67 0.60
C THR A 54 -18.37 10.25 1.26
N GLU A 55 -19.54 9.80 0.79
CA GLU A 55 -20.87 10.16 1.31
C GLU A 55 -21.68 8.87 1.64
N HIS A 56 -22.95 9.00 2.05
CA HIS A 56 -23.86 7.88 2.42
C HIS A 56 -24.85 7.53 1.30
#